data_AF-A0A7C3N2X2-F1
#
_entry.id   AF-A0A7C3N2X2-F1
#
_cell.length_a   1.000
_cell.length_b   1.000
_cell.length_c   1.000
_cell.angle_alpha   90.00
_cell.angle_beta   90.00
_cell.angle_gamma   90.00
#
_symmetry.space_group_name_H-M   'P 1'
#
loop_
_entity.id
_entity.type
_entity.pdbx_description
1 polymer ?
#
loop_
_entity_poly.entity_id
_entity_poly.type
_entity_poly.pdbx_seq_one_letter_code
_entity_poly.pdbx_strand_id
1 'polypeptide(L)'
;MRSDKIIDPRGLTRPSPSSGGWKKKYPLTFKVSSESELEYAVGLLRQSYEFALEKIGKRATAKVKRAEERPITHSEIVSMLCDVGNILGFFVRVEETTPDGAYRCDVTWRDSEAHAPLKVFEVETSHRIDHALSSLAHAHDVWRPERLYLIVSDERDLNRAIKLAEPYVKGAFYRILRKLKIHAYKEIKDLYDDVINHKDMIADLSMR
;
A
#
# COMPACT_ATOMS: atom_id res chain seq x y z
N MET A 1 -11.03 13.28 -22.45
CA MET A 1 -11.06 14.36 -21.43
C MET A 1 -11.11 13.71 -20.06
N ARG A 2 -10.28 14.15 -19.10
CA ARG A 2 -10.22 13.57 -17.75
C ARG A 2 -11.50 13.90 -16.96
N SER A 3 -12.26 12.89 -16.57
CA SER A 3 -13.58 12.96 -15.92
C SER A 3 -13.49 13.11 -14.40
N ASP A 4 -12.47 13.81 -13.88
CA ASP A 4 -12.12 13.75 -12.46
C ASP A 4 -12.78 14.83 -11.59
N LYS A 5 -13.53 15.77 -12.20
CA LYS A 5 -14.18 16.88 -11.49
C LYS A 5 -15.51 17.27 -12.15
N ILE A 6 -16.48 17.68 -11.33
CA ILE A 6 -17.68 18.42 -11.79
C ILE A 6 -17.18 19.77 -12.34
N ILE A 7 -17.59 20.13 -13.55
CA ILE A 7 -17.13 21.32 -14.24
C ILE A 7 -18.19 22.41 -14.06
N ASP A 8 -17.99 23.30 -13.06
CA ASP A 8 -18.84 24.46 -12.80
C ASP A 8 -18.13 25.78 -13.16
N PRO A 9 -17.97 26.11 -14.45
CA PRO A 9 -17.27 27.32 -14.92
C PRO A 9 -18.00 28.62 -14.55
N ARG A 10 -19.30 28.56 -14.23
CA ARG A 10 -20.10 29.72 -13.82
C ARG A 10 -20.09 29.94 -12.30
N GLY A 11 -19.52 29.02 -11.52
CA GLY A 11 -19.44 29.12 -10.05
C GLY A 11 -20.82 29.24 -9.38
N LEU A 12 -21.83 28.59 -9.96
CA LEU A 12 -23.21 28.61 -9.46
C LEU A 12 -23.39 27.74 -8.21
N THR A 13 -22.45 26.82 -7.97
CA THR A 13 -22.38 26.04 -6.74
C THR A 13 -21.61 26.81 -5.66
N ARG A 14 -22.23 26.98 -4.49
CA ARG A 14 -21.53 27.47 -3.29
C ARG A 14 -21.78 26.53 -2.12
N PRO A 15 -20.79 26.33 -1.23
CA PRO A 15 -21.05 25.67 0.04
C PRO A 15 -22.09 26.48 0.81
N SER A 16 -23.04 25.79 1.47
CA SER A 16 -24.07 26.45 2.24
C SER A 16 -23.46 27.43 3.27
N PRO A 17 -24.00 28.65 3.45
CA PRO A 17 -23.49 29.62 4.41
C PRO A 17 -23.42 29.12 5.86
N SER A 18 -24.30 28.18 6.23
CA SER A 18 -24.35 27.58 7.58
C SER A 18 -23.26 26.55 7.83
N SER A 19 -22.36 26.35 6.88
CA SER A 19 -21.66 25.10 6.69
C SER A 19 -20.18 25.42 6.40
N GLY A 20 -19.43 25.68 7.48
CA GLY A 20 -18.06 26.16 7.44
C GLY A 20 -17.10 25.29 6.62
N GLY A 21 -16.68 25.81 5.45
CA GLY A 21 -15.53 25.38 4.67
C GLY A 21 -15.67 24.01 3.96
N TRP A 22 -15.10 23.88 2.78
CA TRP A 22 -15.15 22.74 1.83
C TRP A 22 -14.83 21.32 2.38
N LYS A 23 -14.56 21.15 3.68
CA LYS A 23 -14.15 19.89 4.34
C LYS A 23 -15.30 19.01 4.84
N LYS A 24 -16.56 19.46 4.89
CA LYS A 24 -17.72 18.60 5.23
C LYS A 24 -18.63 18.43 4.01
N LYS A 25 -19.22 17.25 3.84
CA LYS A 25 -20.25 16.99 2.80
C LYS A 25 -21.44 17.92 3.06
N TYR A 26 -21.56 18.97 2.26
CA TYR A 26 -22.65 19.94 2.40
C TYR A 26 -23.62 19.82 1.22
N PRO A 27 -24.91 20.07 1.43
CA PRO A 27 -25.85 20.23 0.34
C PRO A 27 -25.42 21.41 -0.52
N LEU A 28 -25.30 21.18 -1.84
CA LEU A 28 -25.07 22.24 -2.81
C LEU A 28 -26.33 23.09 -2.90
N THR A 29 -26.19 24.41 -2.80
CA THR A 29 -27.29 25.34 -3.05
C THR A 29 -27.06 26.04 -4.38
N PHE A 30 -28.10 26.10 -5.20
CA PHE A 30 -28.11 26.81 -6.48
C PHE A 30 -28.93 28.09 -6.30
N LYS A 31 -28.33 29.23 -6.63
CA LYS A 31 -29.09 30.49 -6.74
C LYS A 31 -29.62 30.56 -8.17
N VAL A 32 -30.91 30.32 -8.34
CA VAL A 32 -31.57 30.32 -9.65
C VAL A 32 -32.53 31.49 -9.70
N SER A 33 -32.33 32.37 -10.68
CA SER A 33 -33.14 33.57 -10.92
C SER A 33 -33.68 33.65 -12.35
N SER A 34 -33.25 32.74 -13.23
CA SER A 34 -33.72 32.64 -14.61
C SER A 34 -33.83 31.17 -15.07
N GLU A 35 -34.59 30.94 -16.13
CA GLU A 35 -34.73 29.64 -16.78
C GLU A 35 -33.38 29.10 -17.28
N SER A 36 -32.52 29.97 -17.83
CA SER A 36 -31.17 29.59 -18.27
C SER A 36 -30.25 29.14 -17.11
N GLU A 37 -30.45 29.66 -15.90
CA GLU A 37 -29.73 29.23 -14.71
C GLU A 37 -30.29 27.91 -14.17
N LEU A 38 -31.61 27.69 -14.31
CA LEU A 38 -32.27 26.44 -13.96
C LEU A 38 -31.75 25.30 -14.83
N GLU A 39 -31.71 25.48 -16.15
CA GLU A 39 -31.16 24.50 -17.10
C GLU A 39 -29.70 24.15 -16.78
N TYR A 40 -28.90 25.16 -16.48
CA TYR A 40 -27.50 24.96 -16.10
C TYR A 40 -27.36 24.19 -14.78
N ALA A 41 -28.17 24.50 -13.76
CA ALA A 41 -28.18 23.77 -12.48
C ALA A 41 -28.58 22.30 -12.67
N VAL A 42 -29.60 22.03 -13.51
CA VAL A 42 -30.02 20.67 -13.88
C VAL A 42 -28.89 19.93 -14.61
N GLY A 43 -28.16 20.60 -15.50
CA GLY A 43 -26.98 20.05 -16.17
C GLY A 43 -25.88 19.61 -15.20
N LEU A 44 -25.59 20.44 -14.19
CA LEU A 44 -24.61 20.11 -13.14
C LEU A 44 -25.06 18.92 -12.29
N LEU A 45 -26.34 18.85 -11.93
CA LEU A 45 -26.89 17.72 -11.17
C LEU A 45 -26.77 16.42 -11.96
N ARG A 46 -27.10 16.45 -13.26
CA ARG A 46 -26.96 15.29 -14.15
C ARG A 46 -25.51 14.81 -14.26
N GLN A 47 -24.57 15.73 -14.47
CA GLN A 47 -23.14 15.40 -14.50
C GLN A 47 -22.67 14.76 -13.19
N SER A 48 -23.14 15.28 -12.04
CA SER A 48 -22.80 14.73 -10.72
C SER A 48 -23.35 13.31 -10.52
N TYR A 49 -24.55 13.03 -11.04
CA TYR A 49 -25.20 11.73 -10.97
C TYR A 49 -24.49 10.71 -11.88
N GLU A 50 -24.16 11.09 -13.11
CA GLU A 50 -23.41 10.25 -14.06
C GLU A 50 -22.03 9.88 -13.49
N PHE A 51 -21.32 10.85 -12.89
CA PHE A 51 -20.06 10.61 -12.19
C PHE A 51 -20.20 9.63 -11.01
N ALA A 52 -21.27 9.76 -10.22
CA ALA A 52 -21.54 8.85 -9.12
C ALA A 52 -21.83 7.42 -9.61
N LEU A 53 -22.62 7.27 -10.67
CA LEU A 53 -22.91 5.98 -11.30
C LEU A 53 -21.63 5.33 -11.86
N GLU A 54 -20.77 6.08 -12.54
CA GLU A 54 -19.48 5.56 -13.03
C GLU A 54 -18.60 5.05 -11.87
N LYS A 55 -18.52 5.79 -10.76
CA LYS A 55 -17.76 5.35 -9.58
C LYS A 55 -18.35 4.11 -8.92
N ILE A 56 -19.68 4.01 -8.87
CA ILE A 56 -20.38 2.83 -8.33
C ILE A 56 -20.11 1.62 -9.23
N GLY A 57 -20.23 1.78 -10.55
CA GLY A 57 -19.92 0.74 -11.54
C GLY A 57 -18.48 0.24 -11.42
N LYS A 58 -17.50 1.16 -11.40
CA LYS A 58 -16.07 0.83 -11.23
C LYS A 58 -15.80 0.09 -9.91
N ARG A 59 -16.48 0.46 -8.82
CA ARG A 59 -16.37 -0.24 -7.53
C ARG A 59 -17.01 -1.63 -7.57
N ALA A 60 -18.14 -1.79 -8.23
CA ALA A 60 -18.81 -3.08 -8.38
C ALA A 60 -17.96 -4.05 -9.21
N THR A 61 -17.41 -3.59 -10.34
CA THR A 61 -16.51 -4.40 -11.18
C THR A 61 -15.22 -4.78 -10.46
N ALA A 62 -14.63 -3.86 -9.68
CA ALA A 62 -13.46 -4.18 -8.86
C ALA A 62 -13.77 -5.18 -7.74
N LYS A 63 -14.98 -5.12 -7.16
CA LYS A 63 -15.43 -6.05 -6.13
C LYS A 63 -15.67 -7.47 -6.68
N VAL A 64 -16.21 -7.57 -7.90
CA VAL A 64 -16.43 -8.86 -8.58
C VAL A 64 -15.08 -9.51 -8.94
N LYS A 65 -14.16 -8.77 -9.57
CA LYS A 65 -12.80 -9.28 -9.87
C LYS A 65 -12.06 -9.76 -8.61
N ARG A 66 -12.19 -9.02 -7.51
CA ARG A 66 -11.57 -9.37 -6.22
C ARG A 66 -12.19 -10.61 -5.55
N ALA A 67 -13.42 -10.98 -5.90
CA ALA A 67 -14.09 -12.16 -5.37
C ALA A 67 -13.71 -13.45 -6.10
N GLU A 68 -13.21 -13.34 -7.34
CA GLU A 68 -12.80 -14.48 -8.18
C GLU A 68 -11.35 -14.92 -7.91
N GLU A 69 -10.49 -14.03 -7.39
CA GLU A 69 -9.11 -14.35 -7.03
C GLU A 69 -9.05 -14.95 -5.61
N ARG A 70 -8.53 -16.18 -5.48
CA ARG A 70 -8.22 -16.78 -4.17
C ARG A 70 -7.30 -15.83 -3.39
N PRO A 71 -7.58 -15.54 -2.11
CA PRO A 71 -6.70 -14.71 -1.30
C PRO A 71 -5.34 -15.41 -1.15
N ILE A 72 -4.27 -14.67 -1.45
CA ILE A 72 -2.89 -15.08 -1.23
C ILE A 72 -2.67 -15.37 0.26
N THR A 73 -1.95 -16.45 0.57
CA THR A 73 -1.60 -16.78 1.95
C THR A 73 -0.28 -16.12 2.36
N HIS A 74 -0.09 -15.98 3.67
CA HIS A 74 1.19 -15.53 4.23
C HIS A 74 2.35 -16.42 3.76
N SER A 75 2.16 -17.75 3.80
CA SER A 75 3.19 -18.72 3.39
C SER A 75 3.56 -18.61 1.91
N GLU A 76 2.61 -18.29 1.03
CA GLU A 76 2.87 -18.10 -0.40
C GLU A 76 3.78 -16.88 -0.63
N ILE A 77 3.52 -15.76 0.07
CA ILE A 77 4.35 -14.56 -0.01
C ILE A 77 5.76 -14.84 0.54
N VAL A 78 5.86 -15.51 1.69
CA VAL A 78 7.14 -15.92 2.28
C VAL A 78 7.94 -16.79 1.31
N SER A 79 7.30 -17.75 0.66
CA SER A 79 7.96 -18.60 -0.35
C SER A 79 8.50 -17.77 -1.53
N MET A 80 7.72 -16.83 -2.06
CA MET A 80 8.17 -15.95 -3.15
C MET A 80 9.39 -15.13 -2.73
N LEU A 81 9.40 -14.56 -1.52
CA LEU A 81 10.55 -13.82 -1.00
C LEU A 81 11.78 -14.72 -0.85
N CYS A 82 11.61 -15.97 -0.45
CA CYS A 82 12.73 -16.90 -0.33
C CYS A 82 13.34 -17.22 -1.69
N ASP A 83 12.51 -17.55 -2.66
CA ASP A 83 12.95 -17.85 -4.01
C ASP A 83 13.69 -16.65 -4.64
N VAL A 84 13.12 -15.45 -4.55
CA VAL A 84 13.78 -14.22 -5.04
C VAL A 84 15.13 -14.02 -4.33
N GLY A 85 15.17 -14.13 -3.01
CA GLY A 85 16.41 -13.95 -2.24
C GLY A 85 17.50 -14.94 -2.66
N ASN A 86 17.15 -16.22 -2.80
CA ASN A 86 18.06 -17.29 -3.21
C ASN A 86 18.57 -17.08 -4.64
N ILE A 87 17.70 -16.69 -5.58
CA ILE A 87 18.07 -16.42 -6.98
C ILE A 87 19.04 -15.23 -7.06
N LEU A 88 18.86 -14.23 -6.22
CA LEU A 88 19.74 -13.06 -6.12
C LEU A 88 21.03 -13.35 -5.31
N GLY A 89 21.28 -14.60 -4.91
CA GLY A 89 22.49 -15.01 -4.20
C GLY A 89 22.56 -14.62 -2.72
N PHE A 90 21.43 -14.29 -2.08
CA PHE A 90 21.39 -14.06 -0.64
C PHE A 90 21.26 -15.38 0.13
N PHE A 91 21.83 -15.42 1.33
CA PHE A 91 21.52 -16.45 2.32
C PHE A 91 20.20 -16.09 3.00
N VAL A 92 19.14 -16.83 2.66
CA VAL A 92 17.80 -16.61 3.18
C VAL A 92 17.53 -17.47 4.42
N ARG A 93 16.92 -16.87 5.46
CA ARG A 93 16.31 -17.61 6.57
C ARG A 93 14.85 -17.22 6.74
N VAL A 94 14.07 -18.18 7.21
CA VAL A 94 12.63 -18.07 7.45
C VAL A 94 12.36 -18.21 8.94
N GLU A 95 11.39 -17.43 9.45
CA GLU A 95 10.99 -17.43 10.86
C GLU A 95 12.19 -17.29 11.82
N GLU A 96 13.09 -16.35 11.51
CA GLU A 96 14.31 -16.18 12.28
C GLU A 96 14.07 -15.34 13.54
N THR A 97 14.37 -15.93 14.68
CA THR A 97 14.28 -15.26 15.98
C THR A 97 15.41 -14.25 16.15
N THR A 98 15.10 -13.08 16.70
CA THR A 98 16.12 -12.11 17.10
C THR A 98 17.02 -12.69 18.20
N PRO A 99 18.30 -12.28 18.29
CA PRO A 99 19.27 -12.81 19.27
C PRO A 99 18.79 -12.85 20.73
N ASP A 100 17.91 -11.92 21.10
CA ASP A 100 17.34 -11.79 22.44
C ASP A 100 16.00 -12.55 22.62
N GLY A 101 15.52 -13.25 21.60
CA GLY A 101 14.30 -14.05 21.66
C GLY A 101 13.00 -13.26 21.58
N ALA A 102 13.06 -11.92 21.46
CA ALA A 102 11.89 -11.06 21.62
C ALA A 102 10.93 -11.11 20.43
N TYR A 103 11.45 -11.23 19.21
CA TYR A 103 10.66 -11.28 17.98
C TYR A 103 11.14 -12.40 17.06
N ARG A 104 10.24 -12.83 16.17
CA ARG A 104 10.53 -13.78 15.10
C ARG A 104 10.17 -13.14 13.77
N CYS A 105 11.18 -12.84 12.97
CA CYS A 105 11.00 -12.19 11.68
C CYS A 105 10.71 -13.21 10.60
N ASP A 106 9.77 -12.90 9.70
CA ASP A 106 9.29 -13.87 8.70
C ASP A 106 10.38 -14.29 7.73
N VAL A 107 11.14 -13.33 7.18
CA VAL A 107 12.25 -13.60 6.25
C VAL A 107 13.41 -12.65 6.50
N THR A 108 14.63 -13.17 6.46
CA THR A 108 15.87 -12.38 6.52
C THR A 108 16.82 -12.77 5.40
N TRP A 109 17.51 -11.79 4.82
CA TRP A 109 18.51 -12.02 3.76
C TRP A 109 19.88 -11.51 4.22
N ARG A 110 20.93 -12.30 3.96
CA ARG A 110 22.33 -11.96 4.24
C ARG A 110 23.20 -12.12 3.02
N ASP A 111 24.33 -11.43 3.01
CA ASP A 111 25.43 -11.66 2.06
C ASP A 111 26.32 -12.84 2.44
N SER A 112 26.36 -13.23 3.72
CA SER A 112 27.06 -14.39 4.25
C SER A 112 26.30 -14.99 5.43
N GLU A 113 26.38 -16.31 5.62
CA GLU A 113 25.64 -17.02 6.67
C GLU A 113 25.96 -16.53 8.09
N ALA A 114 27.20 -16.12 8.36
CA ALA A 114 27.64 -15.66 9.67
C ALA A 114 27.28 -14.18 9.97
N HIS A 115 26.84 -13.43 8.96
CA HIS A 115 26.56 -12.00 9.11
C HIS A 115 25.16 -11.74 9.71
N ALA A 116 25.00 -10.55 10.27
CA ALA A 116 23.67 -10.03 10.58
C ALA A 116 22.86 -9.84 9.28
N PRO A 117 21.52 -9.96 9.30
CA PRO A 117 20.68 -9.68 8.15
C PRO A 117 20.95 -8.30 7.52
N LEU A 118 21.12 -8.27 6.20
CA LEU A 118 21.13 -7.02 5.43
C LEU A 118 19.72 -6.51 5.16
N LYS A 119 18.76 -7.43 5.02
CA LYS A 119 17.35 -7.13 4.77
C LYS A 119 16.48 -8.00 5.67
N VAL A 120 15.45 -7.40 6.24
CA VAL A 120 14.46 -8.07 7.10
C VAL A 120 13.07 -7.77 6.56
N PHE A 121 12.24 -8.80 6.49
CA PHE A 121 10.89 -8.74 5.94
C PHE A 121 9.88 -9.22 6.98
N GLU A 122 8.75 -8.51 7.05
CA GLU A 122 7.52 -8.94 7.73
C GLU A 122 6.38 -8.96 6.72
N VAL A 123 5.55 -10.00 6.77
CA VAL A 123 4.42 -10.26 5.86
C VAL A 123 3.12 -10.23 6.65
N GLU A 124 2.35 -9.16 6.47
CA GLU A 124 1.11 -8.94 7.20
C GLU A 124 -0.13 -9.23 6.32
N THR A 125 -0.84 -10.31 6.68
CA THR A 125 -2.11 -10.72 6.04
C THR A 125 -3.33 -10.60 6.96
N SER A 126 -3.12 -10.30 8.25
CA SER A 126 -4.14 -10.30 9.31
C SER A 126 -4.45 -8.91 9.87
N HIS A 127 -4.02 -7.85 9.18
CA HIS A 127 -4.21 -6.44 9.54
C HIS A 127 -3.54 -6.00 10.87
N ARG A 128 -2.55 -6.75 11.39
CA ARG A 128 -1.76 -6.43 12.61
C ARG A 128 -0.48 -5.64 12.31
N ILE A 129 -0.64 -4.57 11.54
CA ILE A 129 0.46 -3.73 11.04
C ILE A 129 1.37 -3.18 12.16
N ASP A 130 0.80 -2.86 13.32
CA ASP A 130 1.52 -2.39 14.50
C ASP A 130 2.51 -3.42 15.07
N HIS A 131 2.12 -4.70 15.06
CA HIS A 131 3.00 -5.79 15.48
C HIS A 131 4.17 -5.95 14.51
N ALA A 132 3.89 -5.99 13.21
CA ALA A 132 4.93 -6.09 12.18
C ALA A 132 5.91 -4.90 12.23
N LEU A 133 5.41 -3.67 12.40
CA LEU A 133 6.26 -2.49 12.57
C LEU A 133 7.10 -2.54 13.86
N SER A 134 6.57 -3.12 14.94
CA SER A 134 7.32 -3.31 16.20
C SER A 134 8.43 -4.35 16.04
N SER A 135 8.14 -5.45 15.34
CA SER A 135 9.15 -6.46 14.98
C SER A 135 10.28 -5.85 14.14
N LEU A 136 9.95 -5.09 13.08
CA LEU A 136 10.95 -4.41 12.25
C LEU A 136 11.75 -3.35 13.02
N ALA A 137 11.12 -2.64 13.94
CA ALA A 137 11.80 -1.68 14.81
C ALA A 137 12.81 -2.37 15.75
N HIS A 138 12.42 -3.53 16.30
CA HIS A 138 13.30 -4.33 17.13
C HIS A 138 14.45 -4.93 16.33
N ALA A 139 14.17 -5.51 15.16
CA ALA A 139 15.18 -6.01 14.24
C ALA A 139 16.18 -4.91 13.84
N HIS A 140 15.72 -3.67 13.68
CA HIS A 140 16.60 -2.53 13.44
C HIS A 140 17.56 -2.26 14.61
N ASP A 141 17.07 -2.34 15.84
CA ASP A 141 17.86 -2.05 17.03
C ASP A 141 18.89 -3.14 17.31
N VAL A 142 18.58 -4.40 16.99
CA VAL A 142 19.47 -5.54 17.21
C VAL A 142 20.47 -5.75 16.07
N TRP A 143 20.01 -5.75 14.80
CA TRP A 143 20.85 -6.10 13.65
C TRP A 143 21.30 -4.91 12.80
N ARG A 144 20.61 -3.77 12.88
CA ARG A 144 20.84 -2.58 12.03
C ARG A 144 20.90 -2.90 10.52
N PRO A 145 19.95 -3.69 9.96
CA PRO A 145 19.96 -4.06 8.54
C PRO A 145 19.95 -2.82 7.65
N GLU A 146 20.39 -2.95 6.40
CA GLU A 146 20.38 -1.87 5.42
C GLU A 146 18.95 -1.43 5.05
N ARG A 147 18.04 -2.40 4.97
CA ARG A 147 16.63 -2.21 4.58
C ARG A 147 15.69 -3.07 5.41
N LEU A 148 14.49 -2.55 5.61
CA LEU A 148 13.37 -3.22 6.27
C LEU A 148 12.20 -3.21 5.31
N TYR A 149 11.46 -4.31 5.24
CA TYR A 149 10.34 -4.46 4.32
C TYR A 149 9.09 -4.92 5.07
N LEU A 150 8.00 -4.20 4.88
CA LEU A 150 6.66 -4.63 5.29
C LEU A 150 5.86 -4.96 4.04
N ILE A 151 5.48 -6.23 3.89
CA ILE A 151 4.65 -6.70 2.78
C ILE A 151 3.21 -6.82 3.27
N VAL A 152 2.28 -6.18 2.58
CA VAL A 152 0.86 -6.18 2.96
C VAL A 152 -0.01 -6.85 1.90
N SER A 153 -1.02 -7.60 2.35
CA SER A 153 -1.92 -8.35 1.44
C SER A 153 -2.99 -7.49 0.74
N ASP A 154 -3.31 -6.28 1.22
CA ASP A 154 -4.35 -5.42 0.68
C ASP A 154 -3.87 -3.96 0.50
N GLU A 155 -4.27 -3.30 -0.58
CA GLU A 155 -4.04 -1.86 -0.79
C GLU A 155 -4.65 -0.98 0.32
N ARG A 156 -5.71 -1.46 0.99
CA ARG A 156 -6.25 -0.78 2.18
C ARG A 156 -5.27 -0.81 3.34
N ASP A 157 -4.57 -1.92 3.52
CA ASP A 157 -3.51 -2.05 4.53
C ASP A 157 -2.28 -1.27 4.15
N LEU A 158 -1.97 -1.17 2.85
CA LEU A 158 -0.91 -0.28 2.36
C LEU A 158 -1.18 1.17 2.79
N ASN A 159 -2.39 1.69 2.53
CA ASN A 159 -2.76 3.03 2.97
C ASN A 159 -2.74 3.18 4.50
N ARG A 160 -3.08 2.13 5.25
CA ARG A 160 -3.02 2.15 6.72
C ARG A 160 -1.57 2.15 7.22
N ALA A 161 -0.72 1.30 6.66
CA ALA A 161 0.70 1.20 6.99
C ALA A 161 1.43 2.50 6.64
N ILE A 162 1.14 3.05 5.46
CA ILE A 162 1.57 4.38 5.04
C ILE A 162 1.08 5.42 6.04
N LYS A 163 -0.21 5.48 6.41
CA LYS A 163 -0.69 6.44 7.43
C LYS A 163 -0.14 6.22 8.84
N LEU A 164 0.35 5.03 9.18
CA LEU A 164 1.05 4.78 10.44
C LEU A 164 2.52 5.23 10.34
N ALA A 165 3.10 5.18 9.14
CA ALA A 165 4.47 5.57 8.85
C ALA A 165 4.65 7.06 8.44
N GLU A 166 3.68 7.67 7.78
CA GLU A 166 3.76 8.98 7.09
C GLU A 166 3.41 10.24 7.90
N PRO A 167 2.71 10.24 9.05
CA PRO A 167 2.52 11.50 9.76
C PRO A 167 3.81 11.77 10.52
N TYR A 168 4.84 12.34 9.86
CA TYR A 168 6.09 12.86 10.47
C TYR A 168 6.34 12.31 11.88
N VAL A 169 6.62 11.01 11.99
CA VAL A 169 6.45 10.26 13.25
C VAL A 169 7.37 10.86 14.32
N LYS A 170 6.82 11.68 15.22
CA LYS A 170 7.42 12.02 16.53
C LYS A 170 7.16 10.89 17.55
N GLY A 171 7.04 9.65 17.08
CA GLY A 171 6.61 8.48 17.84
C GLY A 171 7.54 7.28 17.67
N ALA A 172 7.07 6.08 18.02
CA ALA A 172 7.90 4.88 18.24
C ALA A 172 8.72 4.40 17.02
N PHE A 173 8.26 4.62 15.79
CA PHE A 173 8.87 4.05 14.57
C PHE A 173 9.74 5.02 13.77
N TYR A 174 9.96 6.24 14.25
CA TYR A 174 10.76 7.25 13.56
C TYR A 174 12.14 6.74 13.09
N ARG A 175 12.77 5.91 13.94
CA ARG A 175 14.13 5.41 13.73
C ARG A 175 14.25 4.49 12.51
N ILE A 176 13.18 3.80 12.13
CA ILE A 176 13.18 2.86 11.00
C ILE A 176 12.70 3.46 9.68
N LEU A 177 12.09 4.64 9.71
CA LEU A 177 11.40 5.24 8.56
C LEU A 177 12.29 5.37 7.31
N ARG A 178 13.57 5.74 7.48
CA ARG A 178 14.52 5.89 6.37
C ARG A 178 14.90 4.57 5.70
N LYS A 179 14.73 3.45 6.39
CA LYS A 179 15.09 2.11 5.93
C LYS A 179 13.88 1.26 5.55
N LEU A 180 12.69 1.62 6.04
CA LEU A 180 11.44 0.92 5.81
C LEU A 180 10.94 1.13 4.38
N LYS A 181 10.59 0.04 3.73
CA LYS A 181 9.85 -0.03 2.47
C LYS A 181 8.57 -0.81 2.71
N ILE A 182 7.46 -0.32 2.18
CA ILE A 182 6.16 -0.95 2.31
C ILE A 182 5.68 -1.27 0.91
N HIS A 183 5.37 -2.55 0.64
CA HIS A 183 4.92 -3.02 -0.65
C HIS A 183 3.64 -3.85 -0.51
N ALA A 184 2.76 -3.77 -1.48
CA ALA A 184 1.66 -4.71 -1.62
C ALA A 184 2.18 -6.07 -2.13
N TYR A 185 1.52 -7.17 -1.76
CA TYR A 185 1.93 -8.50 -2.22
C TYR A 185 1.95 -8.62 -3.75
N LYS A 186 1.11 -7.85 -4.46
CA LYS A 186 1.07 -7.84 -5.93
C LYS A 186 2.40 -7.40 -6.52
N GLU A 187 3.05 -6.39 -5.94
CA GLU A 187 4.38 -5.95 -6.36
C GLU A 187 5.44 -7.05 -6.15
N ILE A 188 5.31 -7.82 -5.06
CA ILE A 188 6.20 -8.97 -4.80
C ILE A 188 5.94 -10.11 -5.78
N LYS A 189 4.68 -10.36 -6.12
CA LYS A 189 4.29 -11.37 -7.10
C LYS A 189 4.81 -11.01 -8.50
N ASP A 190 4.63 -9.76 -8.92
CA ASP A 190 5.11 -9.28 -10.21
C ASP A 190 6.65 -9.40 -10.29
N LEU A 191 7.36 -8.98 -9.23
CA LEU A 191 8.81 -9.19 -9.13
C LEU A 191 9.20 -10.68 -9.19
N TYR A 192 8.49 -11.53 -8.46
CA TYR A 192 8.74 -12.97 -8.46
C TYR A 192 8.58 -13.58 -9.85
N ASP A 193 7.49 -13.23 -10.54
CA ASP A 193 7.21 -13.70 -11.90
C ASP A 193 8.30 -13.23 -12.89
N ASP A 194 8.76 -11.98 -12.78
CA ASP A 194 9.85 -11.47 -13.61
C ASP A 194 11.18 -12.16 -13.31
N VAL A 195 11.51 -12.34 -12.03
CA VAL A 195 12.76 -12.99 -11.60
C VAL A 195 12.78 -14.46 -12.00
N ILE A 196 11.66 -15.18 -11.88
CA ILE A 196 11.60 -16.60 -12.24
C ILE A 196 11.72 -16.80 -13.76
N ASN A 197 11.10 -15.91 -14.55
CA ASN A 197 11.18 -15.95 -16.01
C ASN A 197 12.60 -15.73 -16.54
N HIS A 198 13.43 -15.01 -15.78
CA HIS A 198 14.81 -14.69 -16.13
C HIS A 198 15.83 -15.33 -15.15
N LYS A 199 15.44 -16.39 -14.44
CA LYS A 199 16.19 -16.94 -13.30
C LYS A 199 17.64 -17.23 -13.63
N ASP A 200 17.93 -17.94 -14.71
CA ASP A 200 19.30 -18.37 -15.03
C ASP A 200 20.20 -17.16 -15.32
N MET A 201 19.68 -16.18 -16.07
CA MET A 201 20.39 -14.94 -16.38
C MET A 201 20.62 -14.09 -15.12
N ILE A 202 19.60 -13.95 -14.27
CA ILE A 202 19.71 -13.16 -13.04
C ILE A 202 20.66 -13.83 -12.05
N ALA A 203 20.58 -15.16 -11.90
CA ALA A 203 21.46 -15.91 -11.03
C ALA A 203 22.93 -15.76 -11.47
N ASP A 204 23.21 -15.89 -12.77
CA ASP A 204 24.55 -15.69 -13.33
C ASP A 204 25.08 -14.27 -13.04
N LEU A 205 24.24 -13.24 -13.28
CA LEU A 205 24.60 -11.84 -13.00
C LEU A 205 24.71 -11.50 -11.51
N SER A 206 24.13 -12.31 -10.62
CA SER A 206 24.13 -12.09 -9.17
C SER A 206 25.28 -12.78 -8.45
N MET A 207 26.04 -13.63 -9.14
CA MET A 207 27.25 -14.23 -8.59
C MET A 207 28.30 -13.13 -8.32
N ARG A 208 28.91 -13.17 -7.13
CA ARG A 208 29.91 -12.20 -6.68
C ARG A 208 31.32 -12.76 -6.76
#